data_AF-A0AAE1PJE1-F1
#
_entry.id   AF-A0AAE1PJE1-F1
#
_cell.length_a   1.000
_cell.length_b   1.000
_cell.length_c   1.000
_cell.angle_alpha   90.00
_cell.angle_beta   90.00
_cell.angle_gamma   90.00
#
_symmetry.space_group_name_H-M   'P 1'
#
loop_
_entity.id
_entity.type
_entity.pdbx_description
1 polymer ?
#
loop_
_entity_poly.entity_id
_entity_poly.type
_entity_poly.pdbx_seq_one_letter_code
_entity_poly.pdbx_strand_id
1 'polypeptide(L)'
;MYFTCSETIKRWSLGRWVSLCVMSYVYLVGELSHFLLGIVTRPLSQELHYGDQACLPNPEAQHSSTQCRTYTNSSSCAEALESENITLCVWDYSGVGMQYQILAGPAFVFVFTTAGVVIGAISDKFNRKVVVTVCCGILTLATGLTASAQTYWHLVILRMLMGAGESSFTPACSSMISDMFPEVLRALALGIFNWGIYLGYGLSYAVGNFVTEADIGGLGWRWSYIVTGIMGVVATLLLFLVVPEPTRGGRFKLKSNTNDDDDEMDEKNNKTTTTNTNEEEMDEKNNKTTTTTTNTNDEEMDEKNNKTTTTTTTTTHKDTEHNKETDCSKDSSASPKDSSASSKDSSASPKDSSTSSKDSSASPKDSSASSASSASSISDNPGLLEGIKSLLKPPILVLCLAACIRHTAGFAWAYNTQQYFLTYYPDYNLGLWVTGASIVGGSLGVAVGGVVSDRLVKRIGIKARVYVLAASQLLASPFAAGVLYFPPPGAFFSLLGAYIFAEMWFGVLFAVFLCY
;
A
#
# COMPACT_ATOMS: atom_id res chain seq x y z
N MET A 1 -42.16 -16.77 11.88
CA MET A 1 -40.79 -17.23 12.16
C MET A 1 -39.81 -16.22 11.57
N TYR A 2 -39.49 -15.14 12.30
CA TYR A 2 -38.70 -14.02 11.80
C TYR A 2 -37.54 -13.71 12.77
N PHE A 3 -36.38 -14.33 12.54
CA PHE A 3 -35.12 -14.05 13.25
C PHE A 3 -33.93 -14.35 12.30
N THR A 4 -32.73 -13.93 12.70
CA THR A 4 -31.42 -14.31 12.07
C THR A 4 -31.23 -14.04 10.56
N CYS A 5 -31.37 -12.79 10.12
CA CYS A 5 -30.71 -12.31 8.88
C CYS A 5 -29.82 -11.09 9.12
N SER A 6 -30.35 -10.04 9.78
CA SER A 6 -29.58 -8.82 10.12
C SER A 6 -28.35 -9.10 10.99
N GLU A 7 -28.49 -9.94 12.03
CA GLU A 7 -27.39 -10.39 12.89
C GLU A 7 -26.28 -11.09 12.10
N THR A 8 -26.64 -11.96 11.16
CA THR A 8 -25.68 -12.70 10.32
C THR A 8 -24.86 -11.74 9.47
N ILE A 9 -25.50 -10.75 8.84
CA ILE A 9 -24.82 -9.74 8.02
C ILE A 9 -23.91 -8.84 8.87
N LYS A 10 -24.35 -8.41 10.07
CA LYS A 10 -23.50 -7.67 11.04
C LYS A 10 -22.30 -8.49 11.52
N ARG A 11 -22.51 -9.75 11.89
CA ARG A 11 -21.44 -10.63 12.40
C ARG A 11 -20.40 -10.95 11.33
N TRP A 12 -20.82 -11.13 10.08
CA TRP A 12 -19.91 -11.29 8.94
C TRP A 12 -19.21 -9.99 8.52
N SER A 13 -19.81 -8.81 8.68
CA SER A 13 -19.09 -7.55 8.45
C SER A 13 -18.04 -7.31 9.53
N LEU A 14 -18.39 -7.47 10.81
CA LEU A 14 -17.45 -7.33 11.93
C LEU A 14 -16.28 -8.32 11.83
N GLY A 15 -16.54 -9.59 11.50
CA GLY A 15 -15.49 -10.60 11.32
C GLY A 15 -14.48 -10.25 10.22
N ARG A 16 -14.92 -9.59 9.13
CA ARG A 16 -14.02 -9.11 8.06
C ARG A 16 -13.16 -7.94 8.53
N TRP A 17 -13.74 -6.98 9.26
CA TRP A 17 -12.98 -5.86 9.84
C TRP A 17 -11.97 -6.32 10.90
N VAL A 18 -12.35 -7.25 11.79
CA VAL A 18 -11.44 -7.87 12.76
C VAL A 18 -10.28 -8.60 12.05
N SER A 19 -10.58 -9.37 11.00
CA SER A 19 -9.54 -10.04 10.22
C SER A 19 -8.60 -9.05 9.53
N LEU A 20 -9.13 -7.96 8.97
CA LEU A 20 -8.32 -6.89 8.39
C LEU A 20 -7.40 -6.26 9.44
N CYS A 21 -7.90 -5.94 10.64
CA CYS A 21 -7.09 -5.41 11.73
C CYS A 21 -5.96 -6.37 12.15
N VAL A 22 -6.23 -7.68 12.21
CA VAL A 22 -5.19 -8.69 12.48
C VAL A 22 -4.15 -8.74 11.36
N MET A 23 -4.57 -8.64 10.09
CA MET A 23 -3.65 -8.63 8.94
C MET A 23 -2.81 -7.34 8.88
N SER A 24 -3.40 -6.17 9.19
CA SER A 24 -2.65 -4.91 9.38
C SER A 24 -1.66 -5.02 10.53
N TYR A 25 -2.01 -5.68 11.64
CA TYR A 25 -1.12 -5.88 12.78
C TYR A 25 0.05 -6.83 12.46
N VAL A 26 -0.18 -7.92 11.71
CA VAL A 26 0.88 -8.79 11.19
C VAL A 26 1.86 -7.99 10.33
N TYR A 27 1.36 -7.15 9.42
CA TYR A 27 2.23 -6.36 8.54
C TYR A 27 3.00 -5.27 9.31
N LEU A 28 2.35 -4.63 10.29
CA LEU A 28 2.97 -3.69 11.22
C LEU A 28 4.14 -4.33 11.98
N VAL A 29 3.95 -5.54 12.52
CA VAL A 29 5.01 -6.24 13.27
C VAL A 29 6.12 -6.76 12.35
N GLY A 30 5.81 -7.07 11.09
CA GLY A 30 6.80 -7.37 10.06
C GLY A 30 7.71 -6.16 9.80
N GLU A 31 7.13 -5.05 9.36
CA GLU A 31 7.90 -3.84 9.00
C GLU A 31 8.61 -3.23 10.22
N LEU A 32 8.02 -3.38 11.42
CA LEU A 32 8.71 -3.10 12.70
C LEU A 32 9.99 -3.92 12.84
N SER A 33 9.93 -5.24 12.61
CA SER A 33 11.10 -6.14 12.65
C SER A 33 12.13 -5.79 11.57
N HIS A 34 11.65 -5.49 10.36
CA HIS A 34 12.44 -5.15 9.19
C HIS A 34 13.29 -3.89 9.43
N PHE A 35 12.69 -2.78 9.85
CA PHE A 35 13.41 -1.51 10.00
C PHE A 35 14.21 -1.37 11.30
N LEU A 36 13.94 -2.18 12.34
CA LEU A 36 14.59 -2.10 13.66
C LEU A 36 16.13 -2.07 13.59
N LEU A 37 16.73 -2.78 12.63
CA LEU A 37 18.18 -2.81 12.41
C LEU A 37 18.76 -1.40 12.19
N GLY A 38 18.10 -0.53 11.43
CA GLY A 38 18.61 0.83 11.17
C GLY A 38 18.65 1.73 12.42
N ILE A 39 17.87 1.34 13.43
CA ILE A 39 17.77 2.03 14.73
C ILE A 39 18.86 1.51 15.67
N VAL A 40 18.99 0.19 15.80
CA VAL A 40 19.92 -0.45 16.76
C VAL A 40 21.31 -0.78 16.20
N THR A 41 21.61 -0.45 14.94
CA THR A 41 22.88 -0.84 14.27
C THR A 41 24.14 -0.41 15.04
N ARG A 42 24.14 0.74 15.73
CA ARG A 42 25.31 1.21 16.48
C ARG A 42 25.68 0.27 17.64
N PRO A 43 24.87 0.09 18.71
CA PRO A 43 25.19 -0.86 19.79
C PRO A 43 25.34 -2.30 19.29
N LEU A 44 24.59 -2.70 18.26
CA LEU A 44 24.74 -4.01 17.61
C LEU A 44 26.13 -4.20 16.97
N SER A 45 26.67 -3.16 16.33
CA SER A 45 28.00 -3.17 15.68
C SER A 45 29.16 -3.14 16.67
N GLN A 46 29.00 -2.43 17.78
CA GLN A 46 29.99 -2.34 18.86
C GLN A 46 30.19 -3.71 19.51
N GLU A 47 29.10 -4.40 19.83
CA GLU A 47 29.18 -5.71 20.52
C GLU A 47 29.60 -6.87 19.60
N LEU A 48 29.10 -6.90 18.35
CA LEU A 48 29.45 -7.96 17.38
C LEU A 48 30.69 -7.61 16.53
N HIS A 49 31.37 -6.50 16.86
CA HIS A 49 32.63 -6.02 16.28
C HIS A 49 32.66 -6.03 14.73
N TYR A 50 31.67 -5.39 14.09
CA TYR A 50 31.55 -5.34 12.63
C TYR A 50 31.27 -3.92 12.10
N GLY A 51 31.60 -3.67 10.83
CA GLY A 51 31.45 -2.36 10.20
C GLY A 51 32.67 -1.45 10.41
N ASP A 52 32.49 -0.16 10.14
CA ASP A 52 33.58 0.81 10.16
C ASP A 52 33.73 1.43 11.56
N GLN A 53 34.97 1.62 12.02
CA GLN A 53 35.27 2.29 13.29
C GLN A 53 35.46 3.80 13.12
N ALA A 54 35.11 4.56 14.16
CA ALA A 54 35.28 6.01 14.21
C ALA A 54 35.55 6.50 15.64
N CYS A 55 36.00 7.75 15.77
CA CYS A 55 36.04 8.41 17.07
C CYS A 55 34.64 8.93 17.46
N LEU A 56 34.10 8.39 18.55
CA LEU A 56 32.75 8.64 19.04
C LEU A 56 32.79 9.32 20.42
N PRO A 57 31.80 10.15 20.79
CA PRO A 57 31.72 10.67 22.16
C PRO A 57 31.49 9.54 23.17
N ASN A 58 32.19 9.61 24.31
CA ASN A 58 32.01 8.66 25.40
C ASN A 58 30.63 8.88 26.06
N PRO A 59 29.75 7.87 26.18
CA PRO A 59 28.47 8.00 26.90
C PRO A 59 28.62 8.28 28.40
N GLU A 60 29.79 8.05 29.00
CA GLU A 60 30.07 8.37 30.42
C GLU A 60 30.47 9.83 30.63
N ALA A 61 30.87 10.56 29.58
CA ALA A 61 31.26 11.96 29.67
C ALA A 61 30.02 12.87 29.74
N GLN A 62 29.98 13.79 30.71
CA GLN A 62 28.78 14.63 30.94
C GLN A 62 28.54 15.66 29.85
N HIS A 63 29.54 15.95 29.01
CA HIS A 63 29.41 16.84 27.87
C HIS A 63 29.68 16.13 26.54
N SER A 64 28.59 15.90 25.78
CA SER A 64 28.60 15.41 24.39
C SER A 64 29.37 16.37 23.47
N SER A 65 30.68 16.19 23.37
CA SER A 65 31.51 17.06 22.54
C SER A 65 31.39 16.68 21.05
N THR A 66 31.11 17.67 20.22
CA THR A 66 31.22 17.53 18.75
C THR A 66 32.68 17.42 18.30
N GLN A 67 33.66 17.72 19.18
CA GLN A 67 35.09 17.66 18.90
C GLN A 67 35.58 16.24 18.57
N CYS A 68 34.99 15.18 19.16
CA CYS A 68 35.38 13.79 18.88
C CYS A 68 35.36 13.47 17.37
N ARG A 69 34.45 14.08 16.62
CA ARG A 69 34.29 13.89 15.16
C ARG A 69 35.45 14.44 14.32
N THR A 70 36.39 15.18 14.92
CA THR A 70 37.57 15.72 14.21
C THR A 70 38.74 14.74 14.15
N TYR A 71 38.75 13.69 14.98
CA TYR A 71 39.84 12.72 15.05
C TYR A 71 39.61 11.53 14.12
N THR A 72 40.40 11.44 13.04
CA THR A 72 40.35 10.33 12.08
C THR A 72 41.17 9.11 12.50
N ASN A 73 41.94 9.21 13.59
CA ASN A 73 42.93 8.22 14.02
C ASN A 73 42.66 7.80 15.47
N SER A 74 42.86 6.51 15.79
CA SER A 74 42.61 5.96 17.13
C SER A 74 43.50 6.56 18.22
N SER A 75 44.77 6.87 17.94
CA SER A 75 45.66 7.53 18.90
C SER A 75 45.16 8.92 19.30
N SER A 76 44.86 9.76 18.31
CA SER A 76 44.35 11.12 18.55
C SER A 76 42.96 11.14 19.18
N CYS A 77 42.17 10.08 19.00
CA CYS A 77 40.91 9.88 19.71
C CYS A 77 41.14 9.57 21.20
N ALA A 78 42.11 8.69 21.52
CA ALA A 78 42.46 8.32 22.90
C ALA A 78 43.17 9.45 23.68
N GLU A 79 43.78 10.41 22.97
CA GLU A 79 44.39 11.62 23.55
C GLU A 79 43.33 12.68 23.98
N ALA A 80 42.05 12.50 23.63
CA ALA A 80 40.97 13.43 23.98
C ALA A 80 40.44 13.18 25.41
N LEU A 81 40.97 13.93 26.38
CA LEU A 81 40.60 13.85 27.79
C LEU A 81 39.75 15.05 28.25
N GLU A 82 38.76 14.79 29.11
CA GLU A 82 37.98 15.78 29.86
C GLU A 82 38.72 16.22 31.14
N SER A 83 38.27 17.30 31.79
CA SER A 83 38.99 17.95 32.91
C SER A 83 39.20 17.09 34.16
N GLU A 84 38.56 15.91 34.26
CA GLU A 84 38.75 14.94 35.36
C GLU A 84 39.52 13.68 34.91
N ASN A 85 40.27 13.75 33.80
CA ASN A 85 41.04 12.64 33.22
C ASN A 85 40.18 11.45 32.75
N ILE A 86 38.90 11.71 32.47
CA ILE A 86 37.98 10.80 31.76
C ILE A 86 38.23 10.94 30.26
N THR A 87 38.21 9.85 29.50
CA THR A 87 38.26 9.92 28.02
C THR A 87 36.97 10.52 27.48
N LEU A 88 37.06 11.69 26.87
CA LEU A 88 35.93 12.41 26.25
C LEU A 88 35.41 11.68 25.01
N CYS A 89 36.30 10.93 24.35
CA CYS A 89 36.04 10.19 23.13
C CYS A 89 36.53 8.74 23.23
N VAL A 90 35.88 7.83 22.51
CA VAL A 90 36.25 6.40 22.41
C VAL A 90 36.33 6.02 20.92
N TRP A 91 37.34 5.22 20.57
CA TRP A 91 37.48 4.68 19.22
C TRP A 91 36.76 3.34 19.11
N ASP A 92 35.62 3.30 18.42
CA ASP A 92 34.71 2.15 18.43
C ASP A 92 33.86 2.08 17.14
N TYR A 93 33.11 1.00 16.95
CA TYR A 93 32.27 0.75 15.78
C TYR A 93 31.10 1.74 15.69
N SER A 94 30.96 2.31 14.49
CA SER A 94 30.07 3.45 14.22
C SER A 94 28.62 3.08 13.91
N GLY A 95 28.31 1.80 13.69
CA GLY A 95 27.03 1.34 13.15
C GLY A 95 26.87 1.51 11.63
N VAL A 96 27.89 2.00 10.92
CA VAL A 96 27.89 2.15 9.45
C VAL A 96 29.01 1.33 8.77
N GLY A 97 29.20 1.55 7.47
CA GLY A 97 30.18 0.83 6.65
C GLY A 97 29.57 -0.27 5.78
N MET A 98 30.41 -0.90 4.95
CA MET A 98 29.95 -1.84 3.91
C MET A 98 29.21 -3.04 4.49
N GLN A 99 29.66 -3.57 5.63
CA GLN A 99 29.03 -4.71 6.31
C GLN A 99 27.62 -4.38 6.83
N TYR A 100 27.38 -3.15 7.31
CA TYR A 100 26.04 -2.68 7.65
C TYR A 100 25.16 -2.54 6.39
N GLN A 101 25.66 -1.89 5.33
CA GLN A 101 24.85 -1.66 4.13
C GLN A 101 24.45 -2.98 3.43
N ILE A 102 25.31 -4.00 3.44
CA ILE A 102 24.98 -5.37 2.98
C ILE A 102 23.83 -5.98 3.80
N LEU A 103 23.83 -5.78 5.12
CA LEU A 103 22.86 -6.33 6.06
C LEU A 103 21.50 -5.60 6.01
N ALA A 104 21.53 -4.29 5.81
CA ALA A 104 20.35 -3.42 5.70
C ALA A 104 19.60 -3.64 4.38
N GLY A 105 20.30 -3.67 3.25
CA GLY A 105 19.71 -3.82 1.92
C GLY A 105 19.85 -5.23 1.33
N PRO A 106 20.95 -5.55 0.63
CA PRO A 106 21.09 -6.75 -0.20
C PRO A 106 20.71 -8.09 0.47
N ALA A 107 21.14 -8.33 1.71
CA ALA A 107 20.89 -9.61 2.39
C ALA A 107 19.39 -9.88 2.61
N PHE A 108 18.61 -8.85 2.95
CA PHE A 108 17.16 -8.95 3.07
C PHE A 108 16.50 -8.93 1.69
N VAL A 109 16.78 -7.90 0.87
CA VAL A 109 16.03 -7.62 -0.36
C VAL A 109 16.18 -8.73 -1.40
N PHE A 110 17.37 -9.34 -1.55
CA PHE A 110 17.57 -10.43 -2.50
C PHE A 110 16.68 -11.65 -2.18
N VAL A 111 16.62 -12.04 -0.90
CA VAL A 111 15.81 -13.18 -0.47
C VAL A 111 14.33 -12.82 -0.43
N PHE A 112 13.96 -11.62 0.01
CA PHE A 112 12.58 -11.12 -0.06
C PHE A 112 12.02 -11.15 -1.49
N THR A 113 12.77 -10.66 -2.47
CA THR A 113 12.32 -10.64 -3.87
C THR A 113 12.25 -12.04 -4.48
N THR A 114 13.25 -12.89 -4.26
CA THR A 114 13.28 -14.25 -4.84
C THR A 114 12.27 -15.19 -4.17
N ALA A 115 12.16 -15.15 -2.84
CA ALA A 115 11.16 -15.90 -2.09
C ALA A 115 9.74 -15.41 -2.42
N GLY A 116 9.51 -14.09 -2.57
CA GLY A 116 8.19 -13.53 -2.87
C GLY A 116 7.58 -14.05 -4.18
N VAL A 117 8.40 -14.25 -5.22
CA VAL A 117 7.95 -14.87 -6.49
C VAL A 117 7.53 -16.33 -6.28
N VAL A 118 8.33 -17.11 -5.55
CA VAL A 118 8.05 -18.53 -5.27
C VAL A 118 6.83 -18.68 -4.35
N ILE A 119 6.77 -17.91 -3.28
CA ILE A 119 5.72 -17.96 -2.26
C ILE A 119 4.40 -17.37 -2.78
N GLY A 120 4.44 -16.41 -3.72
CA GLY A 120 3.26 -16.01 -4.50
C GLY A 120 2.67 -17.18 -5.28
N ALA A 121 3.49 -17.87 -6.08
CA ALA A 121 3.05 -19.05 -6.85
C ALA A 121 2.61 -20.24 -5.98
N ILE A 122 3.09 -20.33 -4.73
CA ILE A 122 2.59 -21.26 -3.70
C ILE A 122 1.24 -20.78 -3.15
N SER A 123 1.09 -19.49 -2.85
CA SER A 123 -0.16 -18.88 -2.36
C SER A 123 -1.32 -19.06 -3.35
N ASP A 124 -1.03 -19.04 -4.66
CA ASP A 124 -2.02 -19.34 -5.71
C ASP A 124 -2.45 -20.81 -5.75
N LYS A 125 -1.67 -21.73 -5.20
CA LYS A 125 -1.98 -23.18 -5.19
C LYS A 125 -2.50 -23.71 -3.86
N PHE A 126 -2.05 -23.13 -2.74
CA PHE A 126 -2.36 -23.59 -1.38
C PHE A 126 -3.30 -22.62 -0.63
N ASN A 127 -3.73 -23.02 0.57
CA ASN A 127 -4.52 -22.18 1.46
C ASN A 127 -3.71 -20.94 1.88
N ARG A 128 -4.18 -19.74 1.53
CA ARG A 128 -3.40 -18.49 1.65
C ARG A 128 -3.13 -18.13 3.10
N LYS A 129 -4.13 -18.26 3.98
CA LYS A 129 -3.96 -18.14 5.43
C LYS A 129 -2.82 -19.03 5.94
N VAL A 130 -2.76 -20.29 5.54
CA VAL A 130 -1.69 -21.22 5.99
C VAL A 130 -0.32 -20.73 5.51
N VAL A 131 -0.19 -20.31 4.24
CA VAL A 131 1.07 -19.78 3.71
C VAL A 131 1.54 -18.54 4.48
N VAL A 132 0.66 -17.53 4.66
CA VAL A 132 0.99 -16.31 5.42
C VAL A 132 1.31 -16.64 6.88
N THR A 133 0.60 -17.59 7.51
CA THR A 133 0.86 -18.00 8.91
C THR A 133 2.24 -18.63 9.05
N VAL A 134 2.61 -19.56 8.17
CA VAL A 134 3.95 -20.21 8.21
C VAL A 134 5.04 -19.16 7.99
N CYS A 135 4.86 -18.26 7.02
CA CYS A 135 5.84 -17.23 6.71
C CYS A 135 5.95 -16.17 7.82
N CYS A 136 4.84 -15.80 8.47
CA CYS A 136 4.82 -14.95 9.68
C CYS A 136 5.52 -15.63 10.86
N GLY A 137 5.36 -16.96 11.02
CA GLY A 137 6.09 -17.75 12.01
C GLY A 137 7.60 -17.80 11.74
N ILE A 138 8.03 -17.92 10.47
CA ILE A 138 9.44 -17.86 10.07
C ILE A 138 10.05 -16.48 10.39
N LEU A 139 9.34 -15.40 10.03
CA LEU A 139 9.77 -14.03 10.34
C LEU A 139 9.89 -13.83 11.85
N THR A 140 8.86 -14.21 12.62
CA THR A 140 8.83 -14.14 14.08
C THR A 140 10.00 -14.89 14.72
N LEU A 141 10.27 -16.12 14.26
CA LEU A 141 11.37 -16.94 14.75
C LEU A 141 12.72 -16.29 14.44
N ALA A 142 12.91 -15.74 13.23
CA ALA A 142 14.13 -15.05 12.85
C ALA A 142 14.35 -13.75 13.64
N THR A 143 13.30 -12.96 13.86
CA THR A 143 13.33 -11.77 14.75
C THR A 143 13.74 -12.16 16.17
N GLY A 144 13.12 -13.19 16.76
CA GLY A 144 13.46 -13.67 18.10
C GLY A 144 14.89 -14.22 18.21
N LEU A 145 15.34 -15.01 17.23
CA LEU A 145 16.71 -15.52 17.17
C LEU A 145 17.76 -14.41 16.94
N THR A 146 17.38 -13.27 16.37
CA THR A 146 18.30 -12.13 16.18
C THR A 146 18.78 -11.56 17.51
N ALA A 147 17.97 -11.62 18.57
CA ALA A 147 18.43 -11.31 19.93
C ALA A 147 19.51 -12.27 20.45
N SER A 148 19.57 -13.51 19.94
CA SER A 148 20.63 -14.49 20.29
C SER A 148 21.87 -14.40 19.39
N ALA A 149 21.97 -13.39 18.52
CA ALA A 149 23.15 -13.23 17.67
C ALA A 149 24.42 -12.90 18.48
N GLN A 150 25.53 -13.51 18.07
CA GLN A 150 26.87 -13.37 18.64
C GLN A 150 27.94 -13.11 17.57
N THR A 151 27.59 -13.22 16.28
CA THR A 151 28.51 -12.99 15.15
C THR A 151 27.75 -12.32 14.00
N TYR A 152 28.47 -11.56 13.18
CA TYR A 152 27.93 -10.93 11.97
C TYR A 152 27.20 -11.93 11.05
N TRP A 153 27.73 -13.15 10.90
CA TRP A 153 27.13 -14.17 10.03
C TRP A 153 25.78 -14.69 10.55
N HIS A 154 25.53 -14.67 11.86
CA HIS A 154 24.19 -14.97 12.40
C HIS A 154 23.20 -13.91 11.94
N LEU A 155 23.57 -12.62 11.99
CA LEU A 155 22.71 -11.52 11.51
C LEU A 155 22.39 -11.67 10.02
N VAL A 156 23.38 -11.98 9.18
CA VAL A 156 23.20 -12.14 7.73
C VAL A 156 22.19 -13.26 7.41
N ILE A 157 22.36 -14.44 8.03
CA ILE A 157 21.46 -15.59 7.81
C ILE A 157 20.04 -15.28 8.34
N LEU A 158 19.94 -14.65 9.51
CA LEU A 158 18.64 -14.30 10.09
C LEU A 158 17.92 -13.21 9.27
N ARG A 159 18.64 -12.21 8.73
CA ARG A 159 18.09 -11.22 7.78
C ARG A 159 17.57 -11.84 6.49
N MET A 160 18.24 -12.87 5.97
CA MET A 160 17.74 -13.66 4.84
C MET A 160 16.45 -14.41 5.19
N LEU A 161 16.37 -15.03 6.37
CA LEU A 161 15.15 -15.70 6.86
C LEU A 161 13.98 -14.72 7.10
N MET A 162 14.26 -13.52 7.64
CA MET A 162 13.27 -12.45 7.78
C MET A 162 12.68 -12.07 6.42
N GLY A 163 13.53 -11.79 5.42
CA GLY A 163 13.10 -11.49 4.05
C GLY A 163 12.25 -12.60 3.43
N ALA A 164 12.62 -13.87 3.65
CA ALA A 164 11.82 -15.01 3.20
C ALA A 164 10.42 -15.03 3.82
N GLY A 165 10.30 -14.84 5.14
CA GLY A 165 9.01 -14.82 5.84
C GLY A 165 8.11 -13.62 5.47
N GLU A 166 8.69 -12.44 5.37
CA GLU A 166 7.95 -11.20 5.10
C GLU A 166 7.44 -11.12 3.64
N SER A 167 8.15 -11.75 2.70
CA SER A 167 7.81 -11.75 1.26
C SER A 167 6.39 -12.25 0.91
N SER A 168 5.76 -13.01 1.81
CA SER A 168 4.40 -13.51 1.65
C SER A 168 3.31 -12.45 1.85
N PHE A 169 3.57 -11.41 2.64
CA PHE A 169 2.52 -10.57 3.21
C PHE A 169 1.78 -9.77 2.13
N THR A 170 2.49 -8.95 1.35
CA THR A 170 1.86 -8.10 0.32
C THR A 170 1.03 -8.91 -0.70
N PRO A 171 1.54 -9.97 -1.37
CA PRO A 171 0.74 -10.70 -2.37
C PRO A 171 -0.42 -11.48 -1.75
N ALA A 172 -0.20 -12.25 -0.68
CA ALA A 172 -1.23 -13.14 -0.16
C ALA A 172 -2.28 -12.37 0.69
N CYS A 173 -1.88 -11.38 1.50
CA CYS A 173 -2.84 -10.57 2.26
C CYS A 173 -3.69 -9.70 1.33
N SER A 174 -3.12 -9.08 0.28
CA SER A 174 -3.92 -8.29 -0.66
C SER A 174 -4.89 -9.15 -1.47
N SER A 175 -4.51 -10.39 -1.83
CA SER A 175 -5.37 -11.41 -2.43
C SER A 175 -6.52 -11.82 -1.49
N MET A 176 -6.23 -12.09 -0.22
CA MET A 176 -7.24 -12.41 0.80
C MET A 176 -8.21 -11.24 1.07
N ILE A 177 -7.70 -10.03 1.29
CA ILE A 177 -8.51 -8.80 1.46
C ILE A 177 -9.41 -8.58 0.24
N SER A 178 -8.89 -8.86 -0.96
CA SER A 178 -9.64 -8.74 -2.21
C SER A 178 -10.83 -9.68 -2.32
N ASP A 179 -10.76 -10.91 -1.81
CA ASP A 179 -11.91 -11.83 -1.73
C ASP A 179 -12.86 -11.51 -0.56
N MET A 180 -12.36 -10.86 0.51
CA MET A 180 -13.15 -10.57 1.72
C MET A 180 -14.04 -9.33 1.60
N PHE A 181 -13.60 -8.30 0.87
CA PHE A 181 -14.29 -7.02 0.76
C PHE A 181 -14.88 -6.80 -0.65
N PRO A 182 -16.12 -6.27 -0.75
CA PRO A 182 -16.71 -5.92 -2.04
C PRO A 182 -15.90 -4.80 -2.71
N GLU A 183 -15.94 -4.73 -4.04
CA GLU A 183 -15.12 -3.82 -4.87
C GLU A 183 -15.09 -2.38 -4.37
N VAL A 184 -16.26 -1.81 -4.03
CA VAL A 184 -16.45 -0.45 -3.50
C VAL A 184 -15.67 -0.18 -2.20
N LEU A 185 -15.40 -1.21 -1.40
CA LEU A 185 -14.64 -1.12 -0.14
C LEU A 185 -13.21 -1.70 -0.25
N ARG A 186 -12.87 -2.42 -1.32
CA ARG A 186 -11.57 -3.08 -1.49
C ARG A 186 -10.41 -2.08 -1.41
N ALA A 187 -10.54 -0.91 -2.04
CA ALA A 187 -9.52 0.14 -1.98
C ALA A 187 -9.31 0.69 -0.56
N LEU A 188 -10.39 0.88 0.22
CA LEU A 188 -10.31 1.33 1.62
C LEU A 188 -9.66 0.27 2.51
N ALA A 189 -10.03 -1.00 2.34
CA ALA A 189 -9.46 -2.11 3.09
C ALA A 189 -7.94 -2.27 2.81
N LEU A 190 -7.53 -2.16 1.54
CA LEU A 190 -6.11 -2.16 1.18
C LEU A 190 -5.38 -0.91 1.72
N GLY A 191 -6.02 0.25 1.81
CA GLY A 191 -5.45 1.43 2.46
C GLY A 191 -5.13 1.19 3.94
N ILE A 192 -6.09 0.63 4.68
CA ILE A 192 -5.96 0.26 6.11
C ILE A 192 -4.93 -0.86 6.33
N PHE A 193 -4.74 -1.75 5.35
CA PHE A 193 -3.64 -2.73 5.36
C PHE A 193 -2.26 -2.04 5.22
N ASN A 194 -2.11 -1.13 4.25
CA ASN A 194 -0.84 -0.42 4.03
C ASN A 194 -0.49 0.58 5.14
N TRP A 195 -1.44 1.03 5.97
CA TRP A 195 -1.12 1.74 7.22
C TRP A 195 -0.21 0.93 8.16
N GLY A 196 -0.22 -0.41 8.07
CA GLY A 196 0.72 -1.26 8.77
C GLY A 196 2.19 -0.91 8.49
N ILE A 197 2.53 -0.51 7.26
CA ILE A 197 3.90 -0.14 6.87
C ILE A 197 4.39 1.06 7.69
N TYR A 198 3.63 2.16 7.69
CA TYR A 198 4.04 3.41 8.36
C TYR A 198 3.96 3.31 9.88
N LEU A 199 3.01 2.53 10.39
CA LEU A 199 2.93 2.21 11.82
C LEU A 199 4.12 1.34 12.25
N GLY A 200 4.51 0.33 11.47
CA GLY A 200 5.66 -0.53 11.77
C GLY A 200 6.98 0.21 11.68
N TYR A 201 7.22 0.91 10.56
CA TYR A 201 8.40 1.75 10.36
C TYR A 201 8.52 2.84 11.44
N GLY A 202 7.44 3.58 11.72
CA GLY A 202 7.42 4.59 12.77
C GLY A 202 7.66 3.98 14.15
N LEU A 203 6.95 2.90 14.51
CA LEU A 203 7.12 2.22 15.79
C LEU A 203 8.53 1.62 15.96
N SER A 204 9.26 1.33 14.88
CA SER A 204 10.67 0.88 14.97
C SER A 204 11.58 1.94 15.59
N TYR A 205 11.36 3.23 15.31
CA TYR A 205 12.08 4.32 15.96
C TYR A 205 11.75 4.42 17.45
N ALA A 206 10.48 4.27 17.83
CA ALA A 206 10.08 4.29 19.24
C ALA A 206 10.63 3.08 20.01
N VAL A 207 10.42 1.86 19.51
CA VAL A 207 10.90 0.62 20.15
C VAL A 207 12.43 0.58 20.17
N GLY A 208 13.08 0.80 19.03
CA GLY A 208 14.54 0.66 18.92
C GLY A 208 15.33 1.70 19.70
N ASN A 209 14.82 2.92 19.89
CA ASN A 209 15.46 3.91 20.75
C ASN A 209 15.09 3.67 22.24
N PHE A 210 13.81 3.75 22.62
CA PHE A 210 13.41 3.70 24.04
C PHE A 210 13.68 2.35 24.74
N VAL A 211 13.57 1.20 24.03
CA VAL A 211 13.84 -0.12 24.66
C VAL A 211 15.34 -0.39 24.80
N THR A 212 16.16 0.17 23.91
CA THR A 212 17.63 0.11 24.02
C THR A 212 18.13 1.03 25.13
N GLU A 213 17.60 2.25 25.23
CA GLU A 213 17.92 3.25 26.27
C GLU A 213 17.52 2.78 27.68
N ALA A 214 16.44 2.01 27.81
CA ALA A 214 15.96 1.47 29.09
C ALA A 214 16.82 0.30 29.65
N ASP A 215 17.84 -0.16 28.92
CA ASP A 215 18.74 -1.30 29.21
C ASP A 215 18.23 -2.31 30.26
N ILE A 216 17.17 -3.03 29.90
CA ILE A 216 16.44 -3.89 30.84
C ILE A 216 17.32 -5.09 31.25
N GLY A 217 18.07 -4.96 32.33
CA GLY A 217 18.94 -6.01 32.85
C GLY A 217 20.21 -6.28 32.03
N GLY A 218 20.82 -5.25 31.41
CA GLY A 218 22.13 -5.37 30.77
C GLY A 218 22.13 -6.08 29.41
N LEU A 219 21.01 -6.03 28.69
CA LEU A 219 20.81 -6.71 27.40
C LEU A 219 20.59 -5.73 26.23
N GLY A 220 20.44 -4.43 26.50
CA GLY A 220 20.36 -3.34 25.53
C GLY A 220 19.52 -3.65 24.29
N TRP A 221 20.16 -3.59 23.12
CA TRP A 221 19.54 -3.76 21.80
C TRP A 221 18.79 -5.09 21.62
N ARG A 222 19.14 -6.14 22.40
CA ARG A 222 18.47 -7.45 22.31
C ARG A 222 17.02 -7.38 22.72
N TRP A 223 16.66 -6.55 23.70
CA TRP A 223 15.27 -6.40 24.13
C TRP A 223 14.38 -5.83 23.04
N SER A 224 14.89 -4.95 22.18
CA SER A 224 14.17 -4.47 21.01
C SER A 224 13.74 -5.63 20.11
N TYR A 225 14.62 -6.61 19.86
CA TYR A 225 14.27 -7.83 19.11
C TYR A 225 13.40 -8.82 19.90
N ILE A 226 13.59 -8.96 21.22
CA ILE A 226 12.75 -9.84 22.06
C ILE A 226 11.31 -9.32 22.12
N VAL A 227 11.11 -8.01 22.35
CA VAL A 227 9.78 -7.36 22.40
C VAL A 227 9.09 -7.48 21.06
N THR A 228 9.77 -7.15 19.95
CA THR A 228 9.21 -7.32 18.60
C THR A 228 8.93 -8.80 18.29
N GLY A 229 9.78 -9.73 18.73
CA GLY A 229 9.56 -11.17 18.60
C GLY A 229 8.32 -11.66 19.36
N ILE A 230 8.08 -11.17 20.58
CA ILE A 230 6.85 -11.45 21.35
C ILE A 230 5.62 -10.91 20.63
N MET A 231 5.68 -9.70 20.08
CA MET A 231 4.62 -9.16 19.21
C MET A 231 4.41 -10.02 17.96
N GLY A 232 5.48 -10.59 17.39
CA GLY A 232 5.42 -11.54 16.26
C GLY A 232 4.72 -12.85 16.62
N VAL A 233 4.98 -13.40 17.81
CA VAL A 233 4.28 -14.60 18.31
C VAL A 233 2.79 -14.31 18.48
N VAL A 234 2.43 -13.16 19.07
CA VAL A 234 1.03 -12.71 19.19
C VAL A 234 0.40 -12.52 17.81
N ALA A 235 1.09 -11.88 16.87
CA ALA A 235 0.60 -11.68 15.49
C ALA A 235 0.38 -13.01 14.75
N THR A 236 1.31 -13.95 14.86
CA THR A 236 1.23 -15.29 14.26
C THR A 236 0.05 -16.08 14.84
N LEU A 237 -0.14 -16.05 16.16
CA LEU A 237 -1.25 -16.71 16.84
C LEU A 237 -2.61 -16.08 16.49
N LEU A 238 -2.71 -14.75 16.45
CA LEU A 238 -3.92 -14.06 16.04
C LEU A 238 -4.27 -14.36 14.57
N LEU A 239 -3.29 -14.36 13.67
CA LEU A 239 -3.48 -14.74 12.27
C LEU A 239 -3.97 -16.19 12.13
N PHE A 240 -3.39 -17.12 12.89
CA PHE A 240 -3.79 -18.53 12.87
C PHE A 240 -5.18 -18.77 13.47
N LEU A 241 -5.54 -18.07 14.55
CA LEU A 241 -6.79 -18.34 15.28
C LEU A 241 -7.99 -17.51 14.81
N VAL A 242 -7.77 -16.24 14.42
CA VAL A 242 -8.86 -15.27 14.19
C VAL A 242 -9.23 -15.13 12.71
N VAL A 243 -8.25 -15.13 11.80
CA VAL A 243 -8.50 -14.91 10.37
C VAL A 243 -9.04 -16.19 9.72
N PRO A 244 -10.17 -16.19 8.99
CA PRO A 244 -10.61 -17.32 8.17
C PRO A 244 -9.90 -17.31 6.81
N GLU A 245 -9.74 -18.47 6.14
CA GLU A 245 -9.37 -18.48 4.71
C GLU A 245 -10.58 -18.01 3.88
N PRO A 246 -10.47 -16.95 3.07
CA PRO A 246 -11.57 -16.49 2.23
C PRO A 246 -11.74 -17.36 0.98
N THR A 247 -13.00 -17.61 0.62
CA THR A 247 -13.39 -18.32 -0.60
C THR A 247 -12.88 -17.59 -1.84
N ARG A 248 -11.97 -18.24 -2.58
CA ARG A 248 -11.32 -17.71 -3.79
C ARG A 248 -12.31 -17.32 -4.88
N GLY A 249 -12.06 -16.18 -5.54
CA GLY A 249 -12.83 -15.77 -6.71
C GLY A 249 -14.24 -15.32 -6.37
N GLY A 250 -14.45 -14.80 -5.15
CA GLY A 250 -15.73 -14.33 -4.62
C GLY A 250 -16.23 -13.08 -5.33
N ARG A 251 -16.63 -13.21 -6.60
CA ARG A 251 -17.32 -12.15 -7.35
C ARG A 251 -18.63 -11.85 -6.64
N PHE A 252 -18.63 -10.80 -5.83
CA PHE A 252 -19.84 -10.12 -5.39
C PHE A 252 -20.58 -9.61 -6.64
N LYS A 253 -21.43 -10.46 -7.21
CA LYS A 253 -22.55 -10.00 -8.03
C LYS A 253 -23.38 -9.10 -7.11
N LEU A 254 -23.15 -7.80 -7.18
CA LEU A 254 -24.20 -6.84 -6.89
C LEU A 254 -25.38 -7.28 -7.74
N LYS A 255 -26.49 -7.67 -7.10
CA LYS A 255 -27.72 -7.92 -7.85
C LYS A 255 -28.13 -6.56 -8.38
N SER A 256 -27.85 -6.31 -9.66
CA SER A 256 -28.47 -5.19 -10.36
C SER A 256 -29.97 -5.43 -10.28
N ASN A 257 -30.72 -4.41 -9.88
CA ASN A 257 -32.15 -4.39 -10.18
C ASN A 257 -32.28 -4.06 -11.68
N THR A 258 -31.88 -5.02 -12.50
CA THR A 258 -32.58 -5.30 -13.74
C THR A 258 -33.97 -5.78 -13.33
N ASN A 259 -35.01 -5.35 -14.03
CA ASN A 259 -36.36 -5.80 -13.73
C ASN A 259 -36.51 -7.21 -14.33
N ASP A 260 -36.21 -8.24 -13.55
CA ASP A 260 -36.41 -9.65 -13.91
C ASP A 260 -37.93 -10.02 -13.83
N ASP A 261 -38.81 -9.12 -14.29
CA ASP A 261 -40.29 -9.25 -14.29
C ASP A 261 -40.84 -9.76 -15.64
N ASP A 262 -40.03 -9.73 -16.71
CA ASP A 262 -40.48 -10.05 -18.08
C ASP A 262 -40.39 -11.57 -18.43
N ASP A 263 -39.66 -12.38 -17.66
CA ASP A 263 -39.39 -13.80 -17.96
C ASP A 263 -40.49 -14.80 -17.48
N GLU A 264 -41.60 -14.35 -16.87
CA GLU A 264 -42.72 -15.24 -16.44
C GLU A 264 -44.00 -15.17 -17.30
N MET A 265 -43.90 -14.62 -18.52
CA MET A 265 -45.02 -14.46 -19.46
C MET A 265 -45.20 -15.62 -20.48
N ASP A 266 -44.13 -16.26 -20.95
CA ASP A 266 -44.22 -17.17 -22.12
C ASP A 266 -44.59 -18.63 -21.81
N GLU A 267 -44.37 -19.16 -20.59
CA GLU A 267 -44.69 -20.57 -20.29
C GLU A 267 -46.22 -20.83 -20.13
N LYS A 268 -47.04 -19.78 -19.97
CA LYS A 268 -48.49 -19.92 -19.72
C LYS A 268 -49.36 -19.90 -20.99
N ASN A 269 -48.87 -19.35 -22.11
CA ASN A 269 -49.66 -19.27 -23.35
C ASN A 269 -49.65 -20.58 -24.17
N ASN A 270 -48.64 -21.44 -24.03
CA ASN A 270 -48.49 -22.66 -24.84
C ASN A 270 -49.26 -23.89 -24.32
N LYS A 271 -50.17 -23.73 -23.34
CA LYS A 271 -50.87 -24.84 -22.68
C LYS A 271 -52.41 -24.77 -22.76
N THR A 272 -52.95 -23.81 -23.51
CA THR A 272 -54.39 -23.49 -23.54
C THR A 272 -55.02 -23.72 -24.93
N THR A 273 -54.40 -24.52 -25.79
CA THR A 273 -54.88 -24.76 -27.17
C THR A 273 -54.78 -26.23 -27.60
N THR A 274 -55.19 -27.14 -26.71
CA THR A 274 -55.61 -28.51 -27.06
C THR A 274 -56.56 -29.01 -25.97
N THR A 275 -57.56 -29.83 -26.31
CA THR A 275 -58.52 -30.49 -25.38
C THR A 275 -59.34 -29.53 -24.47
N ASN A 276 -60.67 -29.40 -24.59
CA ASN A 276 -61.69 -30.39 -24.94
C ASN A 276 -62.89 -29.81 -25.71
N THR A 277 -63.59 -30.69 -26.44
CA THR A 277 -64.97 -30.51 -26.91
C THR A 277 -65.82 -31.67 -26.40
N ASN A 278 -67.07 -31.38 -26.05
CA ASN A 278 -68.20 -32.29 -25.76
C ASN A 278 -68.30 -32.89 -24.34
N GLU A 279 -69.58 -33.17 -24.00
CA GLU A 279 -70.12 -34.03 -22.93
C GLU A 279 -69.90 -33.64 -21.44
N GLU A 280 -70.84 -33.88 -20.50
CA GLU A 280 -72.30 -33.65 -20.50
C GLU A 280 -72.87 -33.65 -19.05
N GLU A 281 -74.17 -33.38 -18.89
CA GLU A 281 -75.07 -33.64 -17.72
C GLU A 281 -74.82 -33.06 -16.29
N MET A 282 -75.78 -32.19 -15.90
CA MET A 282 -76.62 -32.16 -14.67
C MET A 282 -76.10 -31.94 -13.21
N ASP A 283 -77.03 -31.35 -12.43
CA ASP A 283 -77.27 -31.45 -10.97
C ASP A 283 -76.26 -30.88 -9.93
N GLU A 284 -76.66 -30.39 -8.75
CA GLU A 284 -77.94 -29.78 -8.29
C GLU A 284 -77.71 -29.06 -6.93
N LYS A 285 -78.42 -27.95 -6.63
CA LYS A 285 -78.56 -27.33 -5.27
C LYS A 285 -77.22 -26.81 -4.63
N ASN A 286 -77.16 -26.05 -3.52
CA ASN A 286 -78.20 -25.47 -2.66
C ASN A 286 -77.77 -24.14 -1.98
N ASN A 287 -78.71 -23.19 -1.91
CA ASN A 287 -79.04 -22.28 -0.77
C ASN A 287 -78.02 -21.41 0.03
N LYS A 288 -78.56 -20.22 0.36
CA LYS A 288 -78.40 -19.38 1.58
C LYS A 288 -77.32 -18.26 1.59
N THR A 289 -77.57 -16.94 1.61
CA THR A 289 -78.70 -16.00 1.94
C THR A 289 -78.52 -15.23 3.27
N THR A 290 -78.58 -13.89 3.17
CA THR A 290 -79.07 -12.90 4.18
C THR A 290 -78.13 -12.17 5.18
N THR A 291 -77.82 -10.90 4.84
CA THR A 291 -78.31 -9.65 5.52
C THR A 291 -77.66 -9.09 6.81
N THR A 292 -76.82 -8.05 6.62
CA THR A 292 -77.00 -6.63 7.08
C THR A 292 -77.01 -6.22 8.58
N THR A 293 -76.65 -4.93 8.83
CA THR A 293 -77.00 -4.06 10.00
C THR A 293 -76.34 -4.33 11.37
N THR A 294 -75.94 -3.37 12.24
CA THR A 294 -75.67 -1.90 12.15
C THR A 294 -75.10 -1.40 13.51
N ASN A 295 -74.39 -0.24 13.50
CA ASN A 295 -74.39 0.83 14.54
C ASN A 295 -73.84 0.52 15.98
N THR A 296 -73.50 1.49 16.85
CA THR A 296 -73.07 2.92 16.81
C THR A 296 -72.41 3.27 18.18
N ASN A 297 -72.09 4.55 18.41
CA ASN A 297 -71.84 5.23 19.70
C ASN A 297 -70.39 5.25 20.24
N ASP A 298 -69.94 6.29 20.96
CA ASP A 298 -69.95 7.77 20.76
C ASP A 298 -69.20 8.43 21.95
N GLU A 299 -69.03 9.78 21.93
CA GLU A 299 -68.52 10.66 23.03
C GLU A 299 -67.02 10.47 23.42
N GLU A 300 -66.18 11.46 23.77
CA GLU A 300 -66.15 12.95 23.76
C GLU A 300 -64.63 13.37 23.85
N MET A 301 -64.08 14.61 23.80
CA MET A 301 -64.58 16.00 23.78
C MET A 301 -63.50 16.97 23.19
N ASP A 302 -63.91 18.13 22.65
CA ASP A 302 -63.46 19.54 22.89
C ASP A 302 -61.98 19.97 23.15
N GLU A 303 -61.49 21.17 22.74
CA GLU A 303 -61.97 22.20 21.79
C GLU A 303 -60.91 23.33 21.51
N LYS A 304 -61.06 24.10 20.41
CA LYS A 304 -60.56 25.50 20.16
C LYS A 304 -59.01 25.74 20.07
N ASN A 305 -58.46 26.75 19.36
CA ASN A 305 -59.07 27.86 18.58
C ASN A 305 -58.21 28.43 17.40
N ASN A 306 -58.89 29.24 16.58
CA ASN A 306 -58.52 30.24 15.53
C ASN A 306 -57.29 31.18 15.76
N LYS A 307 -56.77 32.04 14.84
CA LYS A 307 -56.80 32.24 13.35
C LYS A 307 -56.11 33.60 12.95
N THR A 308 -55.63 33.75 11.70
CA THR A 308 -55.40 35.02 10.93
C THR A 308 -54.31 36.07 11.31
N THR A 309 -53.30 36.20 10.43
CA THR A 309 -52.90 37.40 9.61
C THR A 309 -52.81 38.83 10.19
N THR A 310 -51.69 39.54 9.93
CA THR A 310 -51.58 40.97 9.45
C THR A 310 -50.13 41.30 8.99
N THR A 311 -49.94 42.41 8.22
CA THR A 311 -48.80 42.76 7.33
C THR A 311 -48.07 44.08 7.75
N THR A 312 -47.08 44.56 6.96
CA THR A 312 -46.56 45.97 6.82
C THR A 312 -45.26 46.31 7.61
N THR A 313 -44.29 47.18 7.21
CA THR A 313 -43.63 47.64 5.94
C THR A 313 -43.00 49.06 6.16
N THR A 314 -41.88 49.57 5.60
CA THR A 314 -40.57 49.09 5.02
C THR A 314 -39.68 50.33 4.70
N THR A 315 -38.35 50.32 4.94
CA THR A 315 -37.38 51.38 4.53
C THR A 315 -36.02 50.77 4.10
N THR A 316 -35.58 50.78 2.82
CA THR A 316 -34.96 51.85 1.96
C THR A 316 -33.50 52.19 2.30
N HIS A 317 -32.53 52.36 1.37
CA HIS A 317 -32.51 52.66 -0.09
C HIS A 317 -31.78 51.54 -0.92
N LYS A 318 -31.73 51.43 -2.28
CA LYS A 318 -31.71 52.34 -3.47
C LYS A 318 -30.38 53.13 -3.65
N ASP A 319 -29.78 53.40 -4.82
CA ASP A 319 -30.12 53.34 -6.28
C ASP A 319 -28.80 53.31 -7.15
N THR A 320 -28.68 52.90 -8.43
CA THR A 320 -29.58 52.11 -9.34
C THR A 320 -28.90 51.35 -10.52
N GLU A 321 -28.25 51.99 -11.52
CA GLU A 321 -27.74 51.42 -12.82
C GLU A 321 -26.35 52.04 -13.22
N HIS A 322 -25.62 51.82 -14.35
CA HIS A 322 -25.97 51.47 -15.75
C HIS A 322 -24.76 50.99 -16.65
N ASN A 323 -24.99 50.88 -17.97
CA ASN A 323 -24.27 50.21 -19.07
C ASN A 323 -22.87 50.72 -19.60
N LYS A 324 -22.21 49.82 -20.39
CA LYS A 324 -21.50 49.99 -21.71
C LYS A 324 -20.00 50.42 -21.85
N GLU A 325 -19.25 49.51 -22.52
CA GLU A 325 -18.40 49.65 -23.74
C GLU A 325 -17.14 50.58 -23.89
N THR A 326 -16.20 50.06 -24.71
CA THR A 326 -15.20 50.72 -25.63
C THR A 326 -13.89 51.40 -25.14
N ASP A 327 -12.78 50.65 -25.29
CA ASP A 327 -11.64 50.88 -26.23
C ASP A 327 -10.53 51.97 -25.98
N CYS A 328 -9.40 51.77 -26.69
CA CYS A 328 -8.28 52.67 -27.04
C CYS A 328 -7.06 52.91 -26.11
N SER A 329 -6.07 52.00 -26.20
CA SER A 329 -4.71 52.18 -26.78
C SER A 329 -3.71 53.31 -26.39
N LYS A 330 -2.41 52.92 -26.39
CA LYS A 330 -1.12 53.71 -26.38
C LYS A 330 -0.65 54.24 -25.00
N ASP A 331 0.65 54.43 -24.74
CA ASP A 331 1.86 54.59 -25.59
C ASP A 331 3.01 53.59 -25.23
N SER A 332 3.81 53.08 -26.19
CA SER A 332 5.14 53.57 -26.68
C SER A 332 6.27 53.58 -25.60
N SER A 333 7.50 53.07 -25.80
CA SER A 333 8.25 52.50 -26.95
C SER A 333 9.40 51.57 -26.40
N ALA A 334 10.46 51.07 -27.06
CA ALA A 334 11.14 51.32 -28.35
C ALA A 334 11.91 50.08 -28.92
N SER A 335 13.22 50.18 -29.20
CA SER A 335 14.12 49.20 -29.87
C SER A 335 15.61 49.64 -29.70
N PRO A 336 16.70 48.97 -30.21
CA PRO A 336 16.79 48.15 -31.44
C PRO A 336 17.68 46.87 -31.46
N LYS A 337 17.45 46.06 -32.51
CA LYS A 337 18.37 45.32 -33.45
C LYS A 337 19.87 45.16 -33.06
N ASP A 338 20.55 44.04 -33.38
CA ASP A 338 20.87 43.66 -34.78
C ASP A 338 21.09 42.14 -35.06
N SER A 339 21.78 41.78 -36.16
CA SER A 339 21.44 40.59 -36.98
C SER A 339 22.63 39.77 -37.57
N SER A 340 22.31 38.76 -38.41
CA SER A 340 23.18 37.88 -39.25
C SER A 340 23.68 36.54 -38.63
N ALA A 341 23.94 35.44 -39.38
CA ALA A 341 23.45 34.96 -40.70
C ALA A 341 23.90 33.49 -40.97
N SER A 342 23.42 32.89 -42.07
CA SER A 342 23.95 31.71 -42.79
C SER A 342 23.66 30.30 -42.21
N SER A 343 23.55 29.22 -43.02
CA SER A 343 22.76 28.94 -44.25
C SER A 343 22.90 27.46 -44.66
N LYS A 344 22.10 27.00 -45.65
CA LYS A 344 22.18 25.71 -46.39
C LYS A 344 21.69 24.45 -45.63
N ASP A 345 21.31 23.34 -46.25
CA ASP A 345 20.69 22.93 -47.55
C ASP A 345 20.60 21.38 -47.46
N SER A 346 19.72 20.61 -48.11
CA SER A 346 18.44 20.84 -48.81
C SER A 346 17.76 19.44 -49.00
N SER A 347 16.51 19.39 -49.49
CA SER A 347 15.88 18.33 -50.34
C SER A 347 16.26 16.82 -50.26
N ALA A 348 15.36 15.83 -50.42
CA ALA A 348 13.90 15.80 -50.60
C ALA A 348 13.38 14.33 -50.55
N SER A 349 12.05 14.16 -50.55
CA SER A 349 11.34 12.90 -50.86
C SER A 349 11.17 12.75 -52.40
N PRO A 350 10.79 11.59 -52.99
CA PRO A 350 9.50 10.94 -52.72
C PRO A 350 9.43 9.38 -52.81
N LYS A 351 8.19 8.91 -52.67
CA LYS A 351 7.58 7.59 -52.93
C LYS A 351 8.08 6.88 -54.22
N ASP A 352 7.95 5.55 -54.29
CA ASP A 352 6.81 4.91 -55.02
C ASP A 352 6.70 3.39 -54.75
N SER A 353 6.01 2.62 -55.58
CA SER A 353 5.27 1.40 -55.19
C SER A 353 5.41 0.19 -56.14
N SER A 354 4.76 -0.91 -55.73
CA SER A 354 4.19 -2.01 -56.55
C SER A 354 4.97 -3.34 -56.76
N THR A 355 4.26 -4.43 -56.40
CA THR A 355 4.17 -5.77 -57.02
C THR A 355 5.35 -6.42 -57.78
N SER A 356 5.72 -7.63 -57.35
CA SER A 356 5.70 -8.80 -58.25
C SER A 356 5.52 -10.12 -57.50
N SER A 357 4.57 -10.94 -57.96
CA SER A 357 4.34 -12.33 -57.54
C SER A 357 5.09 -13.32 -58.46
N LYS A 358 5.22 -14.60 -58.04
CA LYS A 358 5.24 -15.86 -58.83
C LYS A 358 5.70 -17.04 -57.94
N ASP A 359 4.90 -18.11 -57.82
CA ASP A 359 4.91 -19.40 -58.57
C ASP A 359 5.98 -20.40 -58.03
N SER A 360 5.75 -21.72 -57.84
CA SER A 360 4.54 -22.56 -58.01
C SER A 360 4.60 -23.87 -57.17
N SER A 361 3.43 -24.52 -57.05
CA SER A 361 3.07 -25.88 -56.56
C SER A 361 4.08 -27.04 -56.55
N ALA A 362 3.92 -27.98 -55.58
CA ALA A 362 3.79 -29.44 -55.85
C ALA A 362 3.39 -30.29 -54.59
N SER A 363 2.64 -31.39 -54.81
CA SER A 363 2.32 -32.50 -53.89
C SER A 363 1.61 -33.62 -54.72
N PRO A 364 1.28 -34.84 -54.24
CA PRO A 364 1.62 -35.54 -52.97
C PRO A 364 2.19 -36.97 -53.21
N LYS A 365 2.40 -37.78 -52.13
CA LYS A 365 2.03 -39.23 -52.08
C LYS A 365 2.31 -39.89 -50.71
N ASP A 366 1.56 -40.95 -50.44
CA ASP A 366 1.51 -41.69 -49.17
C ASP A 366 2.47 -42.90 -49.10
N SER A 367 2.83 -43.32 -47.88
CA SER A 367 2.84 -44.74 -47.45
C SER A 367 3.12 -44.89 -45.96
N SER A 368 2.74 -46.03 -45.38
CA SER A 368 2.69 -46.29 -43.94
C SER A 368 3.88 -47.06 -43.38
N ALA A 369 4.27 -46.76 -42.14
CA ALA A 369 4.99 -47.67 -41.26
C ALA A 369 4.70 -47.32 -39.79
N SER A 370 4.54 -48.32 -38.92
CA SER A 370 4.30 -48.15 -37.49
C SER A 370 5.53 -48.55 -36.66
N SER A 371 5.84 -47.75 -35.65
CA SER A 371 6.64 -48.16 -34.48
C SER A 371 6.26 -47.28 -33.28
N ALA A 372 6.25 -47.86 -32.08
CA ALA A 372 5.68 -47.23 -30.89
C ALA A 372 6.76 -46.73 -29.93
N SER A 373 6.39 -45.77 -29.06
CA SER A 373 7.03 -45.40 -27.78
C SER A 373 8.56 -45.15 -27.78
N SER A 374 9.10 -44.06 -27.23
CA SER A 374 8.57 -43.24 -26.12
C SER A 374 9.25 -41.87 -26.09
N ALA A 375 8.46 -40.80 -26.28
CA ALA A 375 8.84 -39.45 -25.90
C ALA A 375 7.97 -39.04 -24.71
N SER A 376 8.57 -38.87 -23.53
CA SER A 376 7.86 -38.39 -22.34
C SER A 376 7.43 -36.94 -22.56
N SER A 377 6.13 -36.70 -22.69
CA SER A 377 5.57 -35.37 -22.87
C SER A 377 5.85 -34.50 -21.63
N ILE A 378 6.82 -33.60 -21.74
CA ILE A 378 6.93 -32.46 -20.84
C ILE A 378 5.63 -31.67 -20.98
N SER A 379 4.90 -31.47 -19.89
CA SER A 379 3.63 -30.74 -19.92
C SER A 379 3.90 -29.25 -20.09
N ASP A 380 3.86 -28.77 -21.33
CA ASP A 380 3.79 -27.34 -21.62
C ASP A 380 2.62 -26.72 -20.85
N ASN A 381 2.93 -25.83 -19.91
CA ASN A 381 1.95 -25.05 -19.18
C ASN A 381 1.81 -23.69 -19.87
N PRO A 382 0.89 -23.51 -20.84
CA PRO A 382 0.83 -22.30 -21.67
C PRO A 382 0.72 -21.02 -20.84
N GLY A 383 -0.07 -21.07 -19.75
CA GLY A 383 -0.30 -19.93 -18.87
C GLY A 383 0.96 -19.33 -18.21
N LEU A 384 2.05 -20.08 -18.02
CA LEU A 384 3.29 -19.51 -17.48
C LEU A 384 4.02 -18.66 -18.53
N LEU A 385 4.19 -19.19 -19.74
CA LEU A 385 4.80 -18.46 -20.86
C LEU A 385 3.92 -17.28 -21.30
N GLU A 386 2.60 -17.42 -21.23
CA GLU A 386 1.64 -16.36 -21.53
C GLU A 386 1.62 -15.27 -20.45
N GLY A 387 1.71 -15.64 -19.18
CA GLY A 387 1.92 -14.70 -18.06
C GLY A 387 3.22 -13.90 -18.21
N ILE A 388 4.33 -14.56 -18.53
CA ILE A 388 5.62 -13.91 -18.80
C ILE A 388 5.53 -12.95 -20.00
N LYS A 389 4.88 -13.37 -21.10
CA LYS A 389 4.60 -12.49 -22.26
C LYS A 389 3.73 -11.28 -21.88
N SER A 390 2.82 -11.42 -20.91
CA SER A 390 2.03 -10.30 -20.40
C SER A 390 2.88 -9.33 -19.58
N LEU A 391 3.77 -9.82 -18.71
CA LEU A 391 4.70 -8.99 -17.93
C LEU A 391 5.71 -8.23 -18.80
N LEU A 392 6.12 -8.82 -19.94
CA LEU A 392 7.03 -8.19 -20.91
C LEU A 392 6.40 -7.07 -21.76
N LYS A 393 5.13 -6.71 -21.54
CA LYS A 393 4.50 -5.56 -22.23
C LYS A 393 5.18 -4.24 -21.81
N PRO A 394 5.56 -3.34 -22.76
CA PRO A 394 6.32 -2.13 -22.43
C PRO A 394 5.75 -1.25 -21.31
N PRO A 395 4.42 -1.03 -21.17
CA PRO A 395 3.87 -0.24 -20.06
C PRO A 395 4.11 -0.86 -18.68
N ILE A 396 4.11 -2.20 -18.59
CA ILE A 396 4.37 -2.93 -17.33
C ILE A 396 5.86 -2.86 -17.00
N LEU A 397 6.74 -3.06 -17.99
CA LEU A 397 8.19 -2.90 -17.80
C LEU A 397 8.57 -1.49 -17.30
N VAL A 398 7.96 -0.44 -17.86
CA VAL A 398 8.16 0.95 -17.39
C VAL A 398 7.62 1.16 -15.97
N LEU A 399 6.46 0.60 -15.63
CA LEU A 399 5.91 0.69 -14.26
C LEU A 399 6.77 -0.07 -13.24
N CYS A 400 7.29 -1.25 -13.60
CA CYS A 400 8.23 -2.02 -12.78
C CYS A 400 9.54 -1.25 -12.58
N LEU A 401 10.11 -0.63 -13.62
CA LEU A 401 11.32 0.18 -13.51
C LEU A 401 11.11 1.39 -12.59
N ALA A 402 9.98 2.11 -12.74
CA ALA A 402 9.63 3.23 -11.87
C ALA A 402 9.44 2.79 -10.40
N ALA A 403 8.81 1.64 -10.17
CA ALA A 403 8.67 1.07 -8.83
C ALA A 403 10.05 0.68 -8.24
N CYS A 404 10.93 0.06 -9.01
CA CYS A 404 12.29 -0.29 -8.56
C CYS A 404 13.09 0.95 -8.16
N ILE A 405 13.03 2.03 -8.95
CA ILE A 405 13.69 3.30 -8.64
C ILE A 405 13.13 3.90 -7.34
N ARG A 406 11.80 3.98 -7.19
CA ARG A 406 11.16 4.53 -5.97
C ARG A 406 11.52 3.71 -4.73
N HIS A 407 11.41 2.39 -4.78
CA HIS A 407 11.69 1.53 -3.64
C HIS A 407 13.19 1.53 -3.27
N THR A 408 14.09 1.60 -4.26
CA THR A 408 15.53 1.75 -3.99
C THR A 408 15.82 3.05 -3.25
N ALA A 409 15.27 4.18 -3.72
CA ALA A 409 15.41 5.47 -3.05
C ALA A 409 14.77 5.46 -1.64
N GLY A 410 13.58 4.87 -1.50
CA GLY A 410 12.87 4.77 -0.23
C GLY A 410 13.60 3.93 0.83
N PHE A 411 14.16 2.77 0.45
CA PHE A 411 14.96 1.97 1.38
C PHE A 411 16.29 2.64 1.73
N ALA A 412 16.98 3.24 0.75
CA ALA A 412 18.19 4.02 1.00
C ALA A 412 17.93 5.20 1.96
N TRP A 413 16.79 5.87 1.82
CA TRP A 413 16.34 6.90 2.75
C TRP A 413 16.07 6.33 4.15
N ALA A 414 15.22 5.31 4.26
CA ALA A 414 14.77 4.75 5.54
C ALA A 414 15.94 4.24 6.40
N TYR A 415 16.88 3.48 5.83
CA TYR A 415 18.03 2.91 6.54
C TYR A 415 19.13 3.91 6.90
N ASN A 416 19.14 5.12 6.33
CA ASN A 416 20.17 6.13 6.59
C ASN A 416 19.61 7.41 7.28
N THR A 417 18.28 7.57 7.39
CA THR A 417 17.64 8.74 8.05
C THR A 417 18.04 8.86 9.52
N GLN A 418 17.94 7.79 10.32
CA GLN A 418 18.41 7.78 11.72
C GLN A 418 19.89 8.20 11.80
N GLN A 419 20.76 7.58 10.98
CA GLN A 419 22.20 7.83 11.03
C GLN A 419 22.59 9.25 10.58
N TYR A 420 21.91 9.81 9.59
CA TYR A 420 22.06 11.22 9.21
C TYR A 420 21.75 12.14 10.38
N PHE A 421 20.58 12.00 11.01
CA PHE A 421 20.19 12.88 12.10
C PHE A 421 21.06 12.68 13.37
N LEU A 422 21.45 11.45 13.73
CA LEU A 422 22.43 11.21 14.81
C LEU A 422 23.84 11.76 14.50
N THR A 423 24.16 11.96 13.23
CA THR A 423 25.45 12.53 12.81
C THR A 423 25.46 14.06 12.91
N TYR A 424 24.37 14.72 12.49
CA TYR A 424 24.33 16.20 12.41
C TYR A 424 23.56 16.89 13.55
N TYR A 425 22.64 16.19 14.24
CA TYR A 425 21.73 16.74 15.24
C TYR A 425 21.50 15.76 16.42
N PRO A 426 22.55 15.37 17.17
CA PRO A 426 22.47 14.32 18.18
C PRO A 426 21.56 14.67 19.37
N ASP A 427 21.45 15.94 19.74
CA ASP A 427 20.77 16.39 20.97
C ASP A 427 19.24 16.53 20.81
N TYR A 428 18.68 16.06 19.69
CA TYR A 428 17.26 16.18 19.36
C TYR A 428 16.54 14.84 19.52
N ASN A 429 15.28 14.83 19.99
CA ASN A 429 14.52 13.58 20.12
C ASN A 429 14.02 13.08 18.74
N LEU A 430 14.93 12.44 18.00
CA LEU A 430 14.68 11.92 16.65
C LEU A 430 13.57 10.87 16.63
N GLY A 431 13.55 10.02 17.67
CA GLY A 431 12.60 8.92 17.78
C GLY A 431 11.16 9.39 17.63
N LEU A 432 10.72 10.35 18.46
CA LEU A 432 9.34 10.85 18.44
C LEU A 432 9.02 11.62 17.15
N TRP A 433 9.94 12.47 16.66
CA TRP A 433 9.70 13.27 15.46
C TRP A 433 9.63 12.45 14.17
N VAL A 434 10.52 11.47 13.98
CA VAL A 434 10.49 10.60 12.80
C VAL A 434 9.31 9.62 12.90
N THR A 435 9.01 9.07 14.09
CA THR A 435 7.79 8.28 14.33
C THR A 435 6.53 9.06 13.90
N GLY A 436 6.38 10.29 14.40
CA GLY A 436 5.23 11.14 14.10
C GLY A 436 5.13 11.51 12.61
N ALA A 437 6.24 11.95 12.00
CA ALA A 437 6.29 12.30 10.59
C ALA A 437 5.94 11.11 9.68
N SER A 438 6.44 9.91 9.98
CA SER A 438 6.15 8.69 9.22
C SER A 438 4.71 8.24 9.38
N ILE A 439 4.21 8.12 10.62
CA ILE A 439 2.85 7.63 10.89
C ILE A 439 1.81 8.60 10.31
N VAL A 440 1.92 9.91 10.58
CA VAL A 440 0.96 10.90 10.08
C VAL A 440 1.12 11.06 8.57
N GLY A 441 2.34 11.21 8.08
CA GLY A 441 2.63 11.51 6.68
C GLY A 441 2.24 10.37 5.74
N GLY A 442 2.68 9.15 6.01
CA GLY A 442 2.38 7.99 5.17
C GLY A 442 0.90 7.60 5.19
N SER A 443 0.26 7.61 6.38
CA SER A 443 -1.16 7.28 6.50
C SER A 443 -2.07 8.29 5.79
N LEU A 444 -1.74 9.59 5.89
CA LEU A 444 -2.43 10.66 5.17
C LEU A 444 -2.13 10.59 3.66
N GLY A 445 -0.88 10.33 3.28
CA GLY A 445 -0.45 10.19 1.88
C GLY A 445 -1.21 9.11 1.12
N VAL A 446 -1.35 7.91 1.69
CA VAL A 446 -2.15 6.81 1.10
C VAL A 446 -3.63 7.19 0.97
N ALA A 447 -4.21 7.81 2.02
CA ALA A 447 -5.62 8.20 2.00
C ALA A 447 -5.92 9.31 0.97
N VAL A 448 -5.09 10.35 0.93
CA VAL A 448 -5.20 11.45 -0.05
C VAL A 448 -4.90 10.96 -1.46
N GLY A 449 -3.89 10.10 -1.64
CA GLY A 449 -3.53 9.48 -2.91
C GLY A 449 -4.71 8.78 -3.59
N GLY A 450 -5.40 7.89 -2.87
CA GLY A 450 -6.60 7.21 -3.36
C GLY A 450 -7.73 8.19 -3.71
N VAL A 451 -8.08 9.10 -2.80
CA VAL A 451 -9.18 10.07 -3.00
C VAL A 451 -8.91 11.02 -4.16
N VAL A 452 -7.67 11.48 -4.35
CA VAL A 452 -7.26 12.34 -5.48
C VAL A 452 -7.29 11.56 -6.79
N SER A 453 -6.75 10.34 -6.82
CA SER A 453 -6.86 9.41 -7.97
C SER A 453 -8.30 9.29 -8.43
N ASP A 454 -9.20 8.88 -7.54
CA ASP A 454 -10.54 8.46 -7.95
C ASP A 454 -11.45 9.63 -8.29
N ARG A 455 -11.18 10.82 -7.74
CA ARG A 455 -11.79 12.08 -8.19
C ARG A 455 -11.29 12.49 -9.59
N LEU A 456 -10.02 12.27 -9.90
CA LEU A 456 -9.43 12.67 -11.19
C LEU A 456 -9.75 11.68 -12.31
N VAL A 457 -9.81 10.37 -12.02
CA VAL A 457 -10.26 9.31 -12.96
C VAL A 457 -11.67 9.62 -13.50
N LYS A 458 -12.57 10.11 -12.64
CA LYS A 458 -13.93 10.53 -13.04
C LYS A 458 -13.97 11.75 -13.98
N ARG A 459 -12.85 12.45 -14.20
CA ARG A 459 -12.75 13.63 -15.09
C ARG A 459 -11.93 13.37 -16.35
N ILE A 460 -10.80 12.67 -16.26
CA ILE A 460 -9.85 12.47 -17.38
C ILE A 460 -9.57 11.00 -17.71
N GLY A 461 -10.39 10.08 -17.18
CA GLY A 461 -10.28 8.63 -17.39
C GLY A 461 -9.10 8.00 -16.67
N ILE A 462 -8.87 6.70 -16.92
CA ILE A 462 -7.90 5.88 -16.18
C ILE A 462 -6.45 6.40 -16.23
N LYS A 463 -6.10 7.16 -17.28
CA LYS A 463 -4.80 7.84 -17.42
C LYS A 463 -4.48 8.79 -16.26
N ALA A 464 -5.51 9.31 -15.57
CA ALA A 464 -5.38 10.10 -14.35
C ALA A 464 -4.43 9.48 -13.32
N ARG A 465 -4.51 8.15 -13.12
CA ARG A 465 -3.72 7.46 -12.09
C ARG A 465 -2.22 7.59 -12.34
N VAL A 466 -1.78 7.47 -13.59
CA VAL A 466 -0.36 7.63 -13.98
C VAL A 466 0.10 9.07 -13.79
N TYR A 467 -0.75 10.06 -14.10
CA TYR A 467 -0.42 11.47 -13.85
C TYR A 467 -0.33 11.80 -12.36
N VAL A 468 -1.20 11.25 -11.51
CA VAL A 468 -1.11 11.42 -10.04
C VAL A 468 0.15 10.78 -9.49
N LEU A 469 0.52 9.56 -9.95
CA LEU A 469 1.79 8.92 -9.58
C LEU A 469 2.98 9.83 -9.93
N ALA A 470 3.10 10.28 -11.19
CA ALA A 470 4.23 11.12 -11.61
C ALA A 470 4.28 12.47 -10.87
N ALA A 471 3.14 13.17 -10.74
CA ALA A 471 3.07 14.45 -10.04
C ALA A 471 3.40 14.32 -8.55
N SER A 472 2.98 13.23 -7.90
CA SER A 472 3.26 13.00 -6.47
C SER A 472 4.75 12.91 -6.17
N GLN A 473 5.52 12.19 -6.99
CA GLN A 473 6.97 12.04 -6.77
C GLN A 473 7.74 13.33 -7.11
N LEU A 474 7.29 14.08 -8.13
CA LEU A 474 7.83 15.41 -8.44
C LEU A 474 7.56 16.41 -7.31
N LEU A 475 6.39 16.36 -6.67
CA LEU A 475 6.07 17.19 -5.51
C LEU A 475 6.81 16.75 -4.23
N ALA A 476 7.05 15.45 -4.03
CA ALA A 476 7.82 14.94 -2.89
C ALA A 476 9.31 15.35 -2.93
N SER A 477 9.88 15.43 -4.13
CA SER A 477 11.31 15.72 -4.36
C SER A 477 11.84 16.99 -3.66
N PRO A 478 11.23 18.19 -3.80
CA PRO A 478 11.69 19.39 -3.09
C PRO A 478 11.53 19.29 -1.57
N PHE A 479 10.54 18.56 -1.06
CA PHE A 479 10.42 18.33 0.39
C PHE A 479 11.52 17.40 0.91
N ALA A 480 11.85 16.33 0.18
CA ALA A 480 12.96 15.44 0.53
C ALA A 480 14.31 16.20 0.54
N ALA A 481 14.56 17.07 -0.45
CA ALA A 481 15.71 17.97 -0.45
C ALA A 481 15.67 18.96 0.73
N GLY A 482 14.49 19.46 1.11
CA GLY A 482 14.30 20.34 2.27
C GLY A 482 14.75 19.73 3.60
N VAL A 483 14.66 18.40 3.78
CA VAL A 483 15.16 17.71 4.98
C VAL A 483 16.68 17.85 5.15
N LEU A 484 17.42 18.01 4.05
CA LEU A 484 18.87 18.21 4.06
C LEU A 484 19.29 19.69 4.19
N TYR A 485 18.35 20.63 3.98
CA TYR A 485 18.63 22.07 3.96
C TYR A 485 18.13 22.81 5.21
N PHE A 486 16.99 22.40 5.77
CA PHE A 486 16.44 23.02 6.98
C PHE A 486 16.95 22.33 8.25
N PRO A 487 17.35 23.07 9.30
CA PRO A 487 17.63 22.47 10.60
C PRO A 487 16.34 21.98 11.27
N PRO A 488 16.42 21.09 12.28
CA PRO A 488 15.31 20.79 13.19
C PRO A 488 14.70 22.05 13.83
N PRO A 489 13.36 22.15 14.00
CA PRO A 489 12.34 21.18 13.59
C PRO A 489 11.93 21.28 12.10
N GLY A 490 12.41 22.28 11.35
CA GLY A 490 12.06 22.50 9.94
C GLY A 490 12.32 21.28 9.05
N ALA A 491 13.40 20.53 9.33
CA ALA A 491 13.70 19.25 8.70
C ALA A 491 12.52 18.26 8.76
N PHE A 492 11.85 18.15 9.92
CA PHE A 492 10.76 17.19 10.13
C PHE A 492 9.44 17.64 9.51
N PHE A 493 9.19 18.95 9.41
CA PHE A 493 8.06 19.47 8.63
C PHE A 493 8.25 19.24 7.12
N SER A 494 9.49 19.36 6.62
CA SER A 494 9.81 18.91 5.26
C SER A 494 9.64 17.40 5.10
N LEU A 495 10.13 16.60 6.04
CA LEU A 495 9.99 15.13 6.01
C LEU A 495 8.53 14.67 6.00
N LEU A 496 7.67 15.32 6.79
CA LEU A 496 6.22 15.10 6.78
C LEU A 496 5.62 15.38 5.39
N GLY A 497 5.98 16.52 4.77
CA GLY A 497 5.57 16.84 3.40
C GLY A 497 6.06 15.80 2.38
N ALA A 498 7.31 15.37 2.50
CA ALA A 498 7.91 14.35 1.65
C ALA A 498 7.13 13.02 1.73
N TYR A 499 6.83 12.52 2.93
CA TYR A 499 6.04 11.29 3.10
C TYR A 499 4.59 11.45 2.59
N ILE A 500 3.92 12.58 2.83
CA ILE A 500 2.54 12.80 2.32
C ILE A 500 2.49 12.64 0.80
N PHE A 501 3.44 13.23 0.06
CA PHE A 501 3.46 13.14 -1.40
C PHE A 501 4.06 11.83 -1.92
N ALA A 502 5.15 11.32 -1.34
CA ALA A 502 5.79 10.08 -1.78
C ALA A 502 4.85 8.87 -1.66
N GLU A 503 4.09 8.80 -0.56
CA GLU A 503 3.25 7.64 -0.24
C GLU A 503 1.82 7.70 -0.81
N MET A 504 1.48 8.74 -1.58
CA MET A 504 0.37 8.67 -2.54
C MET A 504 0.53 7.48 -3.51
N TRP A 505 1.78 7.01 -3.73
CA TRP A 505 2.12 5.91 -4.62
C TRP A 505 1.28 4.65 -4.39
N PHE A 506 1.26 4.10 -3.17
CA PHE A 506 0.63 2.80 -2.90
C PHE A 506 -0.87 2.80 -3.20
N GLY A 507 -1.61 3.81 -2.72
CA GLY A 507 -3.05 3.90 -2.93
C GLY A 507 -3.44 3.96 -4.41
N VAL A 508 -2.63 4.62 -5.24
CA VAL A 508 -2.87 4.74 -6.68
C VAL A 508 -2.37 3.50 -7.45
N LEU A 509 -1.26 2.90 -7.02
CA LEU A 509 -0.69 1.70 -7.66
C LEU A 509 -1.65 0.50 -7.59
N PHE A 510 -2.19 0.19 -6.41
CA PHE A 510 -3.19 -0.87 -6.27
C PHE A 510 -4.45 -0.58 -7.09
N ALA A 511 -4.86 0.69 -7.19
CA ALA A 511 -6.00 1.07 -8.01
C ALA A 511 -5.71 0.96 -9.53
N VAL A 512 -4.45 1.02 -9.99
CA VAL A 512 -4.09 0.68 -11.37
C VAL A 512 -4.16 -0.83 -11.60
N PHE A 513 -3.53 -1.64 -10.74
CA PHE A 513 -3.51 -3.11 -10.89
C PHE A 513 -4.87 -3.79 -10.69
N LEU A 514 -5.80 -3.19 -9.96
CA LEU A 514 -7.16 -3.72 -9.79
C LEU A 514 -8.14 -3.34 -10.91
N CYS A 515 -7.69 -2.55 -11.90
CA CYS A 515 -8.50 -2.13 -13.05
C CYS A 515 -7.87 -2.53 -14.40
N TYR A 516 -6.98 -3.51 -14.40
CA TYR A 516 -6.26 -4.05 -15.56
C TYR A 516 -6.27 -5.59 -15.56
#